data_AF-A0A257J236-F1
#
_entry.id   AF-A0A257J236-F1
#
_cell.length_a   1.000
_cell.length_b   1.000
_cell.length_c   1.000
_cell.angle_alpha   90.00
_cell.angle_beta   90.00
_cell.angle_gamma   90.00
#
_symmetry.space_group_name_H-M   'P 1'
#
loop_
_entity.id
_entity.type
_entity.pdbx_description
1 polymer ?
#
loop_
_entity_poly.entity_id
_entity_poly.type
_entity_poly.pdbx_seq_one_letter_code
_entity_poly.pdbx_strand_id
1 'polypeptide(L)' 'AALALAGRITGNAPVAVRQSLGVARQALNLGDVELRGLSAQTQATVMASEDFQEGPRAFIEKRAPRWTGR' A
#
# COMPACT_ATOMS: atom_id res chain seq x y z
N ALA A 1 4.44 22.16 -5.07
CA ALA A 1 3.31 21.23 -4.86
C ALA A 1 3.66 19.78 -5.20
N ALA A 2 4.11 19.47 -6.43
CA ALA A 2 4.39 18.09 -6.87
C ALA A 2 5.38 17.32 -5.96
N LEU A 3 6.50 17.94 -5.58
CA LEU A 3 7.51 17.32 -4.72
C LEU A 3 6.98 16.98 -3.31
N ALA A 4 6.11 17.83 -2.75
CA ALA A 4 5.50 17.57 -1.45
C ALA A 4 4.56 16.35 -1.50
N LEU A 5 3.80 16.21 -2.60
CA LEU A 5 2.98 15.02 -2.83
C LEU A 5 3.85 13.78 -3.02
N ALA A 6 4.92 13.88 -3.81
CA ALA A 6 5.86 12.79 -4.02
C ALA A 6 6.43 12.29 -2.68
N GLY A 7 6.89 13.20 -1.81
CA GLY A 7 7.40 12.85 -0.48
C GLY A 7 6.38 12.13 0.40
N ARG A 8 5.10 12.55 0.36
CA ARG A 8 4.02 11.84 1.06
C ARG A 8 3.82 10.43 0.52
N ILE A 9 3.85 10.25 -0.80
CA ILE A 9 3.68 8.93 -1.43
C ILE A 9 4.84 8.01 -1.08
N THR A 10 6.08 8.47 -1.27
CA THR A 10 7.30 7.68 -1.05
C THR A 10 7.59 7.36 0.41
N GLY A 11 6.89 8.00 1.35
CA GLY A 11 6.92 7.63 2.77
C GLY A 11 6.20 6.31 3.09
N ASN A 12 5.37 5.79 2.17
CA ASN A 12 4.61 4.56 2.36
C ASN A 12 5.25 3.36 1.66
N ALA A 13 4.90 2.15 2.10
CA ALA A 13 5.31 0.89 1.47
C ALA A 13 4.95 0.87 -0.03
N PRO A 14 5.92 0.72 -0.95
CA PRO A 14 5.68 0.71 -2.38
C PRO A 14 4.65 -0.32 -2.84
N VAL A 15 4.66 -1.53 -2.26
CA VAL A 15 3.65 -2.56 -2.59
C VAL A 15 2.25 -2.09 -2.23
N ALA A 16 2.06 -1.55 -1.02
CA ALA A 16 0.76 -1.06 -0.55
C ALA A 16 0.22 0.10 -1.39
N VAL A 17 1.08 1.06 -1.77
CA VAL A 17 0.70 2.18 -2.65
C VAL A 17 0.22 1.67 -4.01
N ARG A 18 0.98 0.78 -4.64
CA ARG A 18 0.63 0.22 -5.96
C ARG A 18 -0.69 -0.54 -5.93
N GLN A 19 -0.87 -1.41 -4.93
CA GLN A 19 -2.08 -2.20 -4.76
C GLN A 19 -3.31 -1.32 -4.50
N SER A 20 -3.21 -0.37 -3.57
CA SER A 20 -4.32 0.55 -3.24
C SER A 20 -4.71 1.42 -4.43
N LEU A 21 -3.73 1.93 -5.19
CA LEU A 21 -4.00 2.69 -6.41
C LEU A 21 -4.67 1.83 -7.49
N GLY A 22 -4.30 0.55 -7.59
CA GLY A 22 -4.95 -0.42 -8.47
C GLY A 22 -6.44 -0.56 -8.17
N VAL A 23 -6.81 -0.74 -6.90
CA VAL A 23 -8.20 -0.81 -6.45
C VAL A 23 -8.94 0.50 -6.75
N ALA A 24 -8.35 1.64 -6.39
CA ALA A 24 -8.97 2.95 -6.59
C ALA A 24 -9.29 3.24 -8.06
N ARG A 25 -8.45 2.77 -9.00
CA ARG A 25 -8.69 2.91 -10.45
C ARG A 25 -9.88 2.08 -10.96
N GLN A 26 -10.30 1.05 -10.23
CA GLN A 26 -11.46 0.24 -10.60
C GLN A 26 -12.78 0.75 -10.01
N ALA A 27 -12.74 1.77 -9.14
CA ALA A 27 -13.91 2.24 -8.40
C ALA A 27 -15.07 2.74 -9.28
N LEU A 28 -14.79 3.19 -10.50
CA LEU A 28 -15.81 3.62 -11.47
C LEU A 28 -16.27 2.51 -12.41
N ASN A 29 -15.61 1.35 -12.39
CA ASN A 29 -15.89 0.24 -13.31
C ASN A 29 -16.57 -0.95 -12.61
N LEU A 30 -16.39 -1.09 -11.31
CA LEU A 30 -16.84 -2.23 -10.51
C LEU A 30 -17.82 -1.78 -9.42
N GLY A 31 -18.76 -2.66 -9.07
CA GLY A 31 -19.65 -2.44 -7.93
C GLY A 31 -18.98 -2.75 -6.60
N ASP A 32 -19.62 -2.34 -5.50
CA ASP A 32 -19.09 -2.50 -4.14
C ASP A 32 -18.70 -3.93 -3.77
N VAL A 33 -19.48 -4.93 -4.20
CA VAL A 33 -19.21 -6.35 -3.92
C VAL A 33 -17.90 -6.78 -4.56
N GLU A 34 -17.70 -6.42 -5.82
CA GLU A 34 -16.50 -6.74 -6.60
C GLU A 34 -15.28 -5.99 -6.04
N LEU A 35 -15.46 -4.70 -5.69
CA LEU A 35 -14.40 -3.91 -5.07
C LEU A 35 -13.97 -4.47 -3.71
N ARG A 36 -14.90 -4.97 -2.89
CA ARG A 36 -14.55 -5.67 -1.64
C ARG A 36 -13.73 -6.93 -1.91
N GLY A 37 -14.14 -7.72 -2.90
CA GLY A 37 -13.40 -8.92 -3.31
C GLY A 37 -12.00 -8.60 -3.83
N LEU A 38 -11.86 -7.56 -4.65
CA LEU A 38 -10.57 -7.09 -5.15
C LEU A 38 -9.70 -6.56 -4.00
N SER A 39 -10.29 -5.77 -3.08
CA SER A 39 -9.59 -5.24 -1.91
C SER A 39 -9.02 -6.36 -1.04
N ALA A 40 -9.80 -7.41 -0.75
CA ALA A 40 -9.34 -8.56 0.01
C ALA A 40 -8.16 -9.30 -0.67
N GLN A 41 -8.22 -9.48 -2.00
CA GLN A 41 -7.12 -10.08 -2.75
C GLN A 41 -5.85 -9.23 -2.70
N THR A 42 -5.97 -7.93 -2.96
CA THR A 42 -4.82 -7.02 -2.91
C THR A 42 -4.23 -6.89 -1.51
N GLN A 43 -5.08 -6.94 -0.47
CA GLN A 43 -4.65 -6.98 0.93
C GLN A 43 -3.80 -8.22 1.21
N ALA A 44 -4.20 -9.39 0.73
CA ALA A 44 -3.42 -10.61 0.88
C ALA A 44 -2.02 -10.47 0.22
N THR A 45 -1.93 -9.85 -0.95
CA THR A 45 -0.64 -9.53 -1.59
C THR A 45 0.20 -8.58 -0.75
N VAL A 46 -0.39 -7.52 -0.18
CA VAL A 46 0.33 -6.61 0.72
C VAL A 46 0.84 -7.35 1.95
N MET A 47 0.02 -8.17 2.59
CA MET A 47 0.39 -8.91 3.80
C MET A 47 1.53 -9.91 3.58
N ALA A 48 1.68 -10.42 2.36
CA ALA A 48 2.76 -11.33 1.97
C ALA A 48 4.09 -10.62 1.64
N SER A 49 4.10 -9.29 1.55
CA SER A 49 5.30 -8.50 1.22
C SER A 49 6.30 -8.40 2.38
N GLU A 50 7.58 -8.19 2.07
CA GLU A 50 8.63 -7.85 3.04
C GLU A 50 8.29 -6.52 3.73
N ASP A 51 7.72 -5.57 2.98
CA ASP A 51 7.32 -4.26 3.50
C ASP A 51 6.24 -4.36 4.60
N PHE A 52 5.34 -5.34 4.54
CA PHE A 52 4.33 -5.52 5.59
C PHE A 52 4.94 -5.92 6.93
N GLN A 53 6.04 -6.67 6.93
CA GLN A 53 6.77 -7.00 8.15
C GLN A 53 7.59 -5.81 8.66
N GLU A 54 8.16 -5.02 7.74
CA GLU A 54 8.99 -3.87 8.09
C GLU A 54 8.20 -2.73 8.74
N GLY A 55 6.97 -2.45 8.29
CA GLY A 55 6.18 -1.34 8.82
C GLY A 55 5.97 -1.40 10.34
N PRO A 56 5.37 -2.49 10.88
CA PRO A 56 5.22 -2.69 12.31
C PRO A 56 6.56 -2.68 13.07
N ARG A 57 7.61 -3.30 12.50
CA ARG A 57 8.95 -3.33 13.11
C ARG A 57 9.51 -1.91 13.26
N ALA A 58 9.50 -1.11 12.20
CA ALA A 58 9.98 0.27 12.21
C ALA A 58 9.19 1.14 13.18
N PHE A 59 7.88 0.92 13.28
CA PHE A 59 7.01 1.61 14.24
C PHE A 59 7.41 1.29 15.70
N ILE A 60 7.57 0.01 16.03
CA ILE A 60 8.01 -0.44 17.38
C ILE A 60 9.41 0.13 17.71
N GLU A 61 10.32 0.11 16.74
CA GLU A 61 11.69 0.62 16.86
C GLU A 61 11.78 2.17 16.81
N LYS A 62 10.65 2.88 16.61
CA LYS A 62 10.57 4.34 16.51
C LYS A 62 11.52 4.96 15.48
N ARG A 63 11.65 4.30 14.32
CA ARG A 63 12.48 4.77 13.21
C ARG A 63 11.69 4.82 11.91
N ALA A 64 12.25 5.50 10.91
CA ALA A 64 11.71 5.44 9.56
C ALA A 64 11.80 3.99 9.01
N PRO A 65 10.76 3.52 8.31
CA PRO A 65 10.78 2.21 7.66
C PRO A 65 11.74 2.21 6.47
N ARG A 66 12.33 1.04 6.21
CA ARG A 66 13.23 0.78 5.09
C ARG A 66 12.52 -0.12 4.08
N TRP A 67 11.76 0.51 3.19
CA TRP A 67 11.00 -0.21 2.19
C TRP A 67 11.90 -0.87 1.13
N THR A 68 11.61 -2.12 0.81
CA THR A 68 12.28 -2.87 -0.28
C THR A 68 11.40 -2.98 -1.53
N GLY A 69 10.09 -2.74 -1.38
CA GLY A 69 9.13 -2.77 -2.48
C GLY A 69 8.81 -4.16 -3.01
N ARG A 70 9.11 -5.20 -2.24
CA ARG A 70 8.84 -6.61 -2.52
C ARG A 70 7.92 -7.20 -1.47
#